data_AF-A0A3C1VYL8-F1
#
_entry.id   AF-A0A3C1VYL8-F1
#
_cell.length_a   1.000
_cell.length_b   1.000
_cell.length_c   1.000
_cell.angle_alpha   90.00
_cell.angle_beta   90.00
_cell.angle_gamma   90.00
#
_symmetry.space_group_name_H-M   'P 1'
#
loop_
_entity.id
_entity.type
_entity.pdbx_description
1 polymer ?
#
loop_
_entity_poly.entity_id
_entity_poly.type
_entity_poly.pdbx_seq_one_letter_code
_entity_poly.pdbx_strand_id
1 'polypeptide(L)' 'MDDYIKIAKNGLWNNNQALVALLGLCPLLAVTNNVVNSIALGLATTFVLIASNTTISI' A
#
# COMPACT_ATOMS: atom_id res chain seq x y z
N MET A 1 -7.42 22.73 -20.95
CA MET A 1 -7.01 21.30 -20.86
C MET A 1 -6.44 20.95 -19.48
N ASP A 2 -5.77 21.88 -18.80
CA ASP A 2 -5.21 21.71 -17.45
C ASP A 2 -6.28 21.44 -16.36
N ASP A 3 -7.47 22.04 -16.50
CA ASP A 3 -8.54 21.97 -15.51
C ASP A 3 -9.13 20.56 -15.33
N TYR A 4 -9.21 19.76 -16.40
CA TYR A 4 -9.71 18.38 -16.32
C TYR A 4 -8.76 17.47 -15.53
N ILE A 5 -7.45 17.68 -15.68
CA ILE A 5 -6.44 16.93 -14.92
C ILE A 5 -6.49 17.32 -13.43
N LYS A 6 -6.72 18.61 -13.11
CA LYS A 6 -6.91 19.06 -11.73
C LYS A 6 -8.16 18.46 -11.08
N ILE A 7 -9.27 18.36 -11.82
CA ILE A 7 -10.51 17.74 -11.35
C ILE A 7 -10.33 16.23 -11.17
N ALA A 8 -9.72 15.54 -12.15
CA ALA A 8 -9.45 14.11 -12.04
C ALA A 8 -8.53 13.80 -10.86
N LYS A 9 -7.46 14.57 -10.65
CA LYS A 9 -6.54 14.39 -9.53
C LYS A 9 -7.20 14.70 -8.18
N ASN A 10 -8.01 15.76 -8.09
CA ASN A 10 -8.73 16.09 -6.86
C ASN A 10 -9.83 15.06 -6.54
N GLY A 11 -10.56 14.55 -7.53
CA GLY A 11 -11.63 13.57 -7.32
C GLY A 11 -11.10 12.18 -6.99
N LEU A 12 -10.06 11.73 -7.71
CA LEU A 12 -9.52 10.37 -7.62
C LEU A 12 -8.52 10.19 -6.47
N TRP A 13 -7.75 11.24 -6.15
CA TRP A 13 -6.66 11.16 -5.16
C TRP A 13 -6.95 11.90 -3.85
N ASN A 14 -7.49 13.12 -3.92
CA ASN A 14 -7.62 13.99 -2.75
C ASN A 14 -9.00 13.89 -2.06
N ASN A 15 -10.06 13.63 -2.80
CA ASN A 15 -11.43 13.49 -2.26
C ASN A 15 -11.82 12.03 -1.99
N ASN A 16 -11.14 11.05 -2.59
CA ASN A 16 -11.51 9.63 -2.45
C ASN A 16 -10.35 8.78 -1.90
N GLN A 17 -10.09 8.95 -0.60
CA GLN A 17 -9.04 8.21 0.10
C GLN A 17 -9.22 6.68 0.05
N ALA A 18 -10.46 6.19 -0.08
CA ALA A 18 -10.75 4.76 -0.19
C ALA A 18 -10.11 4.13 -1.45
N LEU A 19 -10.01 4.87 -2.55
CA LEU A 19 -9.39 4.36 -3.78
C LEU A 19 -7.88 4.27 -3.67
N VAL A 20 -7.23 5.30 -3.10
CA VAL A 20 -5.78 5.29 -2.83
C VAL A 20 -5.41 4.16 -1.89
N ALA A 21 -6.21 3.95 -0.83
CA ALA A 21 -6.02 2.82 0.07
C ALA A 21 -6.16 1.49 -0.68
N LEU A 22 -7.21 1.31 -1.49
CA LEU A 22 -7.44 0.08 -2.24
C LEU A 22 -6.31 -0.24 -3.24
N LEU A 23 -5.75 0.77 -3.89
CA LEU A 23 -4.58 0.63 -4.77
C LEU A 23 -3.33 0.17 -4.01
N GLY A 24 -3.13 0.66 -2.78
CA GLY A 24 -2.05 0.21 -1.89
C GLY A 24 -2.32 -1.15 -1.21
N LEU A 25 -3.58 -1.58 -1.16
CA LEU A 25 -4.03 -2.82 -0.52
C LEU A 25 -3.97 -4.05 -1.46
N CYS A 26 -3.59 -3.90 -2.74
CA CYS A 26 -3.46 -5.02 -3.70
C CYS A 26 -2.84 -6.31 -3.11
N PRO A 27 -1.74 -6.27 -2.31
CA PRO A 27 -1.20 -7.49 -1.72
C PRO A 27 -2.08 -8.08 -0.60
N LEU A 28 -2.86 -7.25 0.11
CA LEU A 28 -3.75 -7.70 1.18
C LEU A 28 -5.01 -8.38 0.62
N LEU A 29 -5.56 -7.88 -0.51
CA LEU A 29 -6.73 -8.52 -1.13
C LEU A 29 -6.38 -9.91 -1.70
N ALA A 30 -5.20 -10.05 -2.30
CA ALA A 30 -4.73 -11.31 -2.89
C ALA A 30 -4.46 -12.41 -1.86
N VAL A 31 -4.03 -12.05 -0.65
CA VAL A 31 -3.52 -13.00 0.35
C VAL A 31 -4.60 -13.58 1.28
N THR A 32 -5.83 -13.04 1.23
CA THR A 32 -6.95 -13.43 2.11
C THR A 32 -7.43 -14.88 1.94
N ASN A 33 -7.13 -15.53 0.82
CA ASN A 33 -7.56 -16.91 0.55
C ASN A 33 -6.80 -17.97 1.36
N ASN A 34 -5.61 -17.65 1.88
CA ASN A 34 -4.79 -18.63 2.62
C ASN A 34 -4.10 -18.00 3.84
N VAL A 35 -4.39 -18.55 5.02
CA VAL A 35 -3.84 -18.11 6.31
C VAL A 35 -2.30 -18.18 6.33
N VAL A 36 -1.72 -19.21 5.69
CA VAL A 36 -0.26 -19.39 5.65
C VAL A 36 0.41 -18.27 4.86
N ASN A 37 -0.15 -17.87 3.71
CA ASN A 37 0.40 -16.76 2.92
C ASN A 37 0.28 -15.41 3.66
N SER A 38 -0.80 -15.20 4.42
CA SER A 38 -1.01 -13.96 5.18
C SER A 38 0.02 -13.79 6.30
N ILE A 39 0.32 -14.88 7.02
CA ILE A 39 1.36 -14.91 8.06
C ILE A 39 2.74 -14.70 7.45
N ALA A 40 3.03 -15.34 6.31
CA ALA A 40 4.31 -15.18 5.61
C ALA A 40 4.54 -13.71 5.18
N LEU A 41 3.51 -13.03 4.67
CA LEU A 41 3.58 -11.61 4.29
C LEU A 41 3.84 -10.71 5.51
N GLY A 42 3.19 -10.97 6.64
CA GLY A 42 3.41 -10.22 7.89
C GLY A 42 4.81 -10.40 8.46
N LEU A 43 5.35 -11.62 8.41
CA LEU A 43 6.72 -11.90 8.83
C LEU A 43 7.75 -11.24 7.89
N ALA A 44 7.54 -11.35 6.58
CA ALA A 44 8.43 -10.76 5.59
C ALA A 44 8.49 -9.23 5.70
N THR A 45 7.35 -8.57 5.87
CA THR A 45 7.29 -7.11 6.06
C THR A 45 7.94 -6.67 7.36
N THR A 46 7.72 -7.37 8.47
CA THR A 46 8.38 -7.09 9.75
C THR A 46 9.90 -7.21 9.63
N PHE A 47 10.38 -8.28 8.96
CA PHE A 47 11.80 -8.48 8.72
C PHE A 47 12.41 -7.36 7.86
N VAL A 48 11.76 -6.98 6.76
CA VAL A 48 12.19 -5.85 5.92
C VAL A 48 12.20 -4.55 6.70
N LEU A 49 11.18 -4.26 7.53
CA LEU A 49 11.18 -3.06 8.36
C LEU A 49 12.37 -3.03 9.30
N ILE A 50 12.67 -4.13 10.00
CA ILE A 50 13.83 -4.19 10.91
C ILE A 50 15.12 -4.00 10.13
N ALA A 51 15.29 -4.69 9.00
CA ALA A 51 16.48 -4.61 8.15
C ALA A 51 16.67 -3.19 7.58
N SER A 52 15.62 -2.56 7.06
CA SER A 52 15.65 -1.19 6.58
C SER A 52 16.00 -0.22 7.70
N ASN A 53 15.32 -0.27 8.84
CA ASN A 53 15.62 0.62 9.98
C ASN A 53 17.04 0.43 10.49
N THR A 54 17.55 -0.80 10.52
CA THR A 54 18.95 -1.09 10.90
C THR A 54 19.92 -0.52 9.87
N THR A 55 19.65 -0.68 8.58
CA THR A 55 20.51 -0.20 7.48
C THR A 55 20.57 1.33 7.40
N ILE A 56 19.47 2.01 7.71
CA ILE A 56 19.42 3.49 7.73
C ILE A 56 20.07 4.03 9.01
N SER A 57 20.06 3.25 10.09
CA SER A 57 20.61 3.64 11.39
C SER A 57 22.13 3.48 11.48
N ILE A 58 22.76 2.68 10.61
CA ILE A 58 24.22 2.49 10.56
C ILE A 58 24.90 3.50 9.63
#